data_AF-A0A183HL77-F1
#
_entry.id   AF-A0A183HL77-F1
#
_cell.length_a   1.000
_cell.length_b   1.000
_cell.length_c   1.000
_cell.angle_alpha   90.00
_cell.angle_beta   90.00
_cell.angle_gamma   90.00
#
_symmetry.space_group_name_H-M   'P 1'
#
loop_
_entity.id
_entity.type
_entity.pdbx_description
1 polymer ?
#
loop_
_entity_poly.entity_id
_entity_poly.type
_entity_poly.pdbx_seq_one_letter_code
_entity_poly.pdbx_strand_id
1 'polypeptide(L)'
;MCLPYCRCEYNSMKEMLHQDFDFEIDGVLFYHASVHYLKGQSPLVGWLKPWMIPEILSVPIPAKLMNGNEIVAGSSQKFIETYNQEHKHVSMISKASESVSS
;
A
#
# COMPACT_ATOMS: atom_id res chain seq x y z
N MET A 1 -17.14 -6.10 14.40
CA MET A 1 -15.68 -6.03 14.63
C MET A 1 -15.17 -4.86 13.80
N CYS A 2 -14.50 -3.88 14.39
CA CYS A 2 -13.93 -2.75 13.67
C CYS A 2 -12.49 -3.09 13.30
N LEU A 3 -12.08 -2.80 12.06
CA LEU A 3 -10.69 -2.96 11.67
C LEU A 3 -9.84 -1.85 12.33
N PRO A 4 -8.63 -2.17 12.80
CA PRO A 4 -7.73 -1.19 13.38
C PRO A 4 -7.25 -0.20 12.32
N TYR A 5 -7.02 1.04 12.73
CA TYR A 5 -6.46 2.08 11.87
C TYR A 5 -5.49 2.94 12.68
N CYS A 6 -4.50 3.50 12.00
CA CYS A 6 -3.56 4.48 12.57
C CYS A 6 -3.39 5.66 11.62
N ARG A 7 -2.71 6.72 12.08
CA ARG A 7 -2.26 7.78 11.16
C ARG A 7 -1.13 7.24 10.28
N CYS A 8 -1.02 7.76 9.06
CA CYS A 8 0.08 7.45 8.14
C CYS A 8 1.39 8.16 8.53
N GLU A 9 1.75 8.13 9.82
CA GLU A 9 3.01 8.61 10.36
C GLU A 9 3.97 7.42 10.53
N TYR A 10 5.28 7.63 10.31
CA TYR A 10 6.28 6.56 10.33
C TYR A 10 6.18 5.66 11.58
N ASN A 11 6.17 6.26 12.77
CA ASN A 11 6.11 5.51 14.03
C ASN A 11 4.77 4.79 14.20
N SER A 12 3.66 5.46 13.89
CA SER A 12 2.31 4.88 13.99
C SER A 12 2.17 3.64 13.09
N MET A 13 2.64 3.72 11.84
CA MET A 13 2.61 2.59 10.90
C MET A 13 3.51 1.45 11.38
N LYS A 14 4.73 1.77 11.82
CA LYS A 14 5.66 0.77 12.37
C LYS A 14 5.02 0.04 13.53
N GLU A 15 4.47 0.75 14.51
CA GLU A 15 3.82 0.16 15.68
C GLU A 15 2.64 -0.73 15.28
N MET A 16 1.74 -0.25 14.43
CA MET A 16 0.58 -1.02 13.96
C MET A 16 1.00 -2.31 13.23
N LEU A 17 2.01 -2.27 12.37
CA LEU A 17 2.48 -3.45 11.62
C LEU A 17 3.19 -4.50 12.49
N HIS A 18 3.66 -4.10 13.68
CA HIS A 18 4.25 -5.01 14.67
C HIS A 18 3.21 -5.60 15.63
N GLN A 19 1.97 -5.12 15.60
CA GLN A 19 0.90 -5.72 16.40
C GLN A 19 0.57 -7.14 15.91
N ASP A 20 0.02 -7.93 16.83
CA ASP A 20 -0.57 -9.21 16.52
C ASP A 20 -2.06 -9.01 16.25
N PHE A 21 -2.52 -9.56 15.12
CA PHE A 21 -3.92 -9.56 14.73
C PHE A 21 -4.43 -10.99 14.79
N ASP A 22 -5.68 -11.17 15.22
CA ASP A 22 -6.35 -12.48 15.24
C ASP A 22 -6.78 -12.96 13.84
N PHE A 23 -6.22 -12.34 12.78
CA PHE A 23 -6.53 -12.61 11.38
C PHE A 23 -5.27 -12.43 10.52
N GLU A 24 -5.27 -13.09 9.35
CA GLU A 24 -4.20 -12.94 8.37
C GLU A 24 -4.31 -11.61 7.63
N ILE A 25 -3.19 -10.91 7.49
CA ILE A 25 -3.14 -9.61 6.80
C ILE A 25 -2.94 -9.86 5.29
N ASP A 26 -4.00 -9.65 4.52
CA ASP A 26 -3.90 -9.65 3.06
C ASP A 26 -3.20 -8.39 2.52
N GLY A 27 -3.52 -7.21 3.07
CA GLY A 27 -3.00 -5.93 2.61
C GLY A 27 -3.38 -4.76 3.52
N VAL A 28 -2.77 -3.60 3.25
CA VAL A 28 -2.96 -2.36 4.01
C VAL A 28 -3.62 -1.33 3.10
N LEU A 29 -4.69 -0.71 3.61
CA LEU A 29 -5.43 0.35 2.92
C LEU A 29 -5.02 1.72 3.44
N PHE A 30 -4.74 2.63 2.51
CA PHE A 30 -4.36 4.01 2.78
C PHE A 30 -5.49 4.92 2.33
N TYR A 31 -6.14 5.61 3.27
CA TYR A 31 -7.24 6.52 2.97
C TYR A 31 -6.77 7.96 3.13
N HIS A 32 -7.10 8.82 2.16
CA HIS A 32 -6.94 10.25 2.33
C HIS A 32 -8.00 10.80 3.31
N ALA A 33 -7.60 11.61 4.29
CA ALA A 33 -8.46 12.00 5.42
C ALA A 33 -9.68 12.86 5.03
N SER A 34 -9.58 13.65 3.97
CA SER A 34 -10.58 14.67 3.61
C SER A 34 -11.53 14.24 2.49
N VAL A 35 -11.83 12.94 2.37
CA VAL A 35 -12.57 12.41 1.21
C VAL A 35 -13.90 11.80 1.62
N HIS A 36 -14.91 12.00 0.77
CA HIS A 36 -16.20 11.35 0.91
C HIS A 36 -16.16 9.98 0.26
N TYR A 37 -16.93 9.04 0.81
CA TYR A 37 -17.09 7.73 0.19
C TYR A 37 -17.79 7.87 -1.16
N LEU A 38 -17.10 7.50 -2.22
CA LEU A 38 -17.64 7.41 -3.58
C LEU A 38 -17.43 5.97 -4.07
N LYS A 39 -18.49 5.37 -4.61
CA LYS A 39 -18.42 4.03 -5.19
C LYS A 39 -17.52 4.03 -6.43
N GLY A 40 -16.71 2.99 -6.58
CA GLY A 40 -15.82 2.81 -7.73
C GLY A 40 -14.34 2.94 -7.36
N GLN A 41 -13.50 2.97 -8.38
CA GLN A 41 -12.06 3.19 -8.22
C GLN A 41 -11.81 4.67 -7.88
N SER A 42 -10.87 4.94 -6.98
CA SER A 42 -10.50 6.30 -6.59
C SER A 42 -9.02 6.34 -6.25
N PRO A 43 -8.26 7.34 -6.75
CA PRO A 43 -6.86 7.51 -6.38
C PRO A 43 -6.67 7.95 -4.92
N LEU A 44 -7.76 8.27 -4.22
CA LEU A 44 -7.76 8.72 -2.82
C LEU A 44 -7.71 7.56 -1.83
N VAL A 45 -7.75 6.32 -2.33
CA VAL A 45 -7.60 5.09 -1.55
C VAL A 45 -6.54 4.22 -2.22
N GLY A 46 -5.43 4.00 -1.52
CA GLY A 46 -4.35 3.10 -1.96
C GLY A 46 -4.45 1.74 -1.26
N TRP A 47 -3.94 0.70 -1.91
CA TRP A 47 -3.81 -0.63 -1.32
C TRP A 47 -2.41 -1.19 -1.63
N LEU A 48 -1.74 -1.71 -0.60
CA LEU A 48 -0.42 -2.35 -0.74
C LEU A 48 -0.40 -3.69 0.00
N LYS A 49 0.36 -4.65 -0.53
CA LYS A 49 0.75 -5.82 0.25
C LYS A 49 1.74 -5.40 1.35
N PRO A 50 1.74 -6.05 2.54
CA PRO A 50 2.62 -5.66 3.62
C PRO A 50 4.11 -5.65 3.21
N TRP A 51 4.54 -6.65 2.44
CA TRP A 51 5.92 -6.78 1.98
C TRP A 51 6.41 -5.64 1.07
N MET A 52 5.50 -4.86 0.47
CA MET A 52 5.85 -3.68 -0.36
C MET A 52 6.16 -2.44 0.49
N ILE A 53 5.69 -2.40 1.74
CA ILE A 53 5.77 -1.23 2.61
C ILE A 53 7.22 -0.79 2.86
N PRO A 54 8.19 -1.68 3.12
CA PRO A 54 9.58 -1.27 3.26
C PRO A 54 10.17 -0.65 2.00
N GLU A 55 9.79 -1.15 0.82
CA GLU A 55 10.30 -0.63 -0.46
C GLU A 55 9.71 0.76 -0.78
N ILE A 56 8.39 0.91 -0.63
CA ILE A 56 7.68 2.13 -1.06
C ILE A 56 7.74 3.24 0.01
N LEU A 57 7.60 2.88 1.29
CA LEU A 57 7.43 3.85 2.38
C LEU A 57 8.63 3.88 3.34
N SER A 58 9.65 3.05 3.13
CA SER A 58 10.82 2.90 4.03
C SER A 58 10.46 2.53 5.47
N VAL A 59 9.26 1.96 5.71
CA VAL A 59 8.82 1.52 7.05
C VAL A 59 9.16 0.05 7.24
N PRO A 60 9.91 -0.34 8.29
CA PRO A 60 10.25 -1.73 8.55
C PRO A 60 9.02 -2.50 9.01
N ILE A 61 8.93 -3.77 8.60
CA ILE A 61 7.85 -4.68 9.00
C ILE A 61 8.44 -5.96 9.60
N PRO A 62 7.69 -6.69 10.44
CA PRO A 62 8.16 -7.97 10.97
C PRO A 62 8.24 -9.04 9.88
N ALA A 63 9.17 -9.99 10.04
CA ALA A 63 9.42 -11.06 9.08
C ALA A 63 8.18 -11.89 8.71
N LYS A 64 7.22 -12.03 9.65
CA LYS A 64 5.92 -12.69 9.41
C LYS A 64 5.13 -12.08 8.24
N LEU A 65 5.30 -10.77 7.99
CA LEU A 65 4.60 -10.04 6.94
C LEU A 65 5.41 -9.92 5.63
N MET A 66 6.67 -10.36 5.63
CA MET A 66 7.49 -10.40 4.41
C MET A 66 7.03 -11.52 3.46
N ASN A 67 6.29 -12.51 3.96
CA ASN A 67 5.76 -13.64 3.18
C ASN A 67 6.83 -14.33 2.30
N GLY A 68 8.06 -14.46 2.82
CA GLY A 68 9.20 -15.02 2.10
C GLY A 68 9.77 -14.16 0.96
N ASN A 69 9.28 -12.92 0.78
CA ASN A 69 9.81 -11.99 -0.19
C ASN A 69 11.01 -11.23 0.38
N GLU A 70 12.02 -11.00 -0.46
CA GLU A 70 13.12 -10.09 -0.18
C GLU A 70 12.75 -8.68 -0.64
N ILE A 71 13.29 -7.65 0.03
CA ILE A 71 13.10 -6.26 -0.38
C ILE A 71 14.00 -6.01 -1.60
N VAL A 72 13.44 -6.19 -2.79
CA VAL A 72 14.14 -5.96 -4.06
C VAL A 72 13.55 -4.73 -4.73
N ALA A 73 14.41 -3.77 -5.06
CA ALA A 73 13.99 -2.56 -5.76
C ALA A 73 13.29 -2.88 -7.10
N GLY A 74 12.11 -2.31 -7.31
CA GLY A 74 11.28 -2.53 -8.49
C GLY A 74 10.35 -3.74 -8.38
N SER A 75 10.46 -4.56 -7.33
CA SER A 75 9.60 -5.74 -7.14
C SER A 75 8.15 -5.33 -6.87
N SER A 76 7.94 -4.31 -6.04
CA SER A 76 6.60 -3.77 -5.74
C SER A 76 5.94 -3.19 -6.99
N GLN A 77 6.68 -2.41 -7.78
CA GLN A 77 6.16 -1.85 -9.03
C GLN A 77 5.75 -2.95 -10.02
N LYS A 78 6.61 -3.94 -10.24
CA LYS A 78 6.33 -5.06 -11.14
C LYS A 78 5.09 -5.84 -10.72
N PHE A 79 4.92 -6.07 -9.42
CA PHE A 79 3.72 -6.72 -8.89
C PHE A 79 2.48 -5.86 -9.14
N ILE A 80 2.52 -4.57 -8.79
CA ILE A 80 1.38 -3.65 -8.95
C ILE A 80 0.95 -3.59 -10.41
N GLU A 81 1.90 -3.50 -11.34
CA GLU A 81 1.62 -3.49 -12.79
C GLU A 81 0.95 -4.80 -13.24
N THR A 82 1.50 -5.95 -12.83
CA THR A 82 0.94 -7.27 -13.16
C THR A 82 -0.49 -7.41 -12.59
N TYR A 83 -0.67 -7.07 -11.31
CA TYR A 83 -1.94 -7.15 -10.61
C TYR A 83 -3.00 -6.25 -11.28
N ASN A 84 -2.61 -5.03 -11.64
CA ASN A 84 -3.50 -4.07 -12.32
C ASN A 84 -3.93 -4.57 -13.71
N GLN A 85 -3.02 -5.22 -14.45
CA GLN A 85 -3.35 -5.80 -15.76
C GLN A 85 -4.35 -6.96 -15.63
N GLU A 86 -4.10 -7.89 -14.71
CA GLU A 86 -4.97 -9.06 -14.48
C GLU A 86 -6.38 -8.64 -14.02
N HIS A 87 -6.45 -7.64 -13.14
CA HIS A 87 -7.71 -7.19 -12.55
C HIS A 87 -8.40 -6.07 -13.34
N LYS A 88 -7.90 -5.75 -14.54
CA LYS A 88 -8.41 -4.68 -15.41
C LYS A 88 -8.57 -3.34 -14.67
N HIS A 89 -7.62 -3.03 -13.79
CA HIS A 89 -7.60 -1.78 -13.05
C HIS A 89 -7.40 -0.61 -14.01
N VAL A 90 -8.24 0.42 -13.90
CA VAL A 90 -8.15 1.61 -14.74
C VAL A 90 -7.51 2.72 -13.92
N SER A 91 -6.22 2.97 -14.16
CA SER A 91 -5.55 4.10 -13.51
C SER A 91 -6.25 5.41 -13.91
N MET A 92 -6.76 6.13 -12.90
CA MET A 92 -7.31 7.47 -13.08
C MET A 92 -6.22 8.55 -13.13
N ILE A 93 -4.97 8.17 -12.86
CA ILE A 93 -3.80 9.03 -13.03
C ILE A 93 -3.25 8.78 -14.43
N SER A 94 -3.35 9.79 -15.30
CA SER A 94 -2.70 9.79 -16.60
C SER A 94 -1.17 9.77 -16.41
N LYS A 95 -0.45 8.92 -17.17
CA LYS A 95 1.02 8.81 -17.23
C LYS A 95 1.75 10.06 -17.76
N ALA A 96 1.17 11.24 -17.61
CA ALA A 96 1.66 12.51 -18.14
C ALA A 96 1.97 13.49 -17.00
N SER A 97 2.99 13.20 -16.19
CA SER A 97 3.67 14.19 -15.35
C SER A 97 5.05 13.70 -14.90
N GLU A 98 5.86 13.23 -15.85
CA GLU A 98 7.33 13.13 -15.68
C GLU A 98 7.99 13.91 -16.82
N SER A 99 7.79 15.22 -16.81
CA SER A 99 8.62 16.17 -17.54
C SER A 99 8.39 17.58 -17.00
N VAL A 100 8.88 17.87 -15.79
CA VAL A 100 9.31 19.22 -15.39
C VAL A 100 10.28 19.08 -14.19
N SER A 101 11.47 19.68 -14.37
CA SER A 101 12.55 19.94 -13.40
C SER A 101 13.42 18.73 -13.01
N SER A 102 14.73 18.68 -13.31
CA SER A 102 15.73 19.74 -13.55
C SER A 102 16.78 19.32 -14.59
#